data_AF-A0AAP0JN39-F1
#
_entry.id   AF-A0AAP0JN39-F1
#
_cell.length_a   1.000
_cell.length_b   1.000
_cell.length_c   1.000
_cell.angle_alpha   90.00
_cell.angle_beta   90.00
_cell.angle_gamma   90.00
#
_symmetry.space_group_name_H-M   'P 1'
#
loop_
_entity.id
_entity.type
_entity.pdbx_description
1 polymer ?
#
loop_
_entity_poly.entity_id
_entity_poly.type
_entity_poly.pdbx_seq_one_letter_code
_entity_poly.pdbx_strand_id
1 'polypeptide(L)'
;MVLIMGVCNGITTAGLVPCLILLVGLLFVPESPRWLAKMRRQKEFEVALRKLRGKDADTSLEAAEIEDYTETFQHLPKSNMMDLFQKRYVISLIIGAGLMCCQQFGGINGVCFYVSQIFVSAGFPSTLGTMLYACLQIPVTAMGAALIDRVGRRALLLVRLVIGCMLCAISFYMKVHELSLEAIPALAVTGILVPSSSTALSIC
;
A
#
# COMPACT_ATOMS: atom_id res chain seq x y z
N MET A 1 9.99 -13.64 33.15
CA MET A 1 11.17 -13.04 32.48
C MET A 1 11.71 -13.94 31.35
N VAL A 2 12.00 -15.22 31.60
CA VAL A 2 12.47 -16.19 30.58
C VAL A 2 11.49 -16.39 29.41
N LEU A 3 10.18 -16.44 29.68
CA LEU A 3 9.16 -16.58 28.62
C LEU A 3 9.08 -15.34 27.70
N ILE A 4 9.23 -14.14 28.28
CA ILE A 4 9.23 -12.86 27.55
C ILE A 4 10.50 -12.74 26.71
N MET A 5 11.64 -13.16 27.24
CA MET A 5 12.92 -13.14 26.53
C MET A 5 12.97 -14.19 25.40
N GLY A 6 12.37 -15.37 25.60
CA GLY A 6 12.23 -16.41 24.57
C GLY A 6 11.28 -16.01 23.44
N VAL A 7 10.14 -15.37 23.75
CA VAL A 7 9.22 -14.82 22.74
C VAL A 7 9.88 -13.66 21.98
N CYS A 8 10.59 -12.74 22.66
CA CYS A 8 11.37 -11.69 22.00
C CYS A 8 12.45 -12.26 21.05
N ASN A 9 13.14 -13.34 21.43
CA ASN A 9 14.13 -13.99 20.57
C ASN A 9 13.48 -14.65 19.33
N GLY A 10 12.29 -15.23 19.47
CA GLY A 10 11.54 -15.79 18.36
C GLY A 10 11.06 -14.72 17.36
N ILE A 11 10.57 -13.58 17.86
CA ILE A 11 10.08 -12.49 16.99
C ILE A 11 11.25 -11.79 16.28
N THR A 12 12.37 -11.59 16.96
CA THR A 12 13.58 -10.98 16.37
C THR A 12 14.22 -11.88 15.32
N THR A 13 14.30 -13.18 15.56
CA THR A 13 14.79 -14.15 14.55
C THR A 13 13.85 -14.22 13.34
N ALA A 14 12.53 -14.21 13.54
CA ALA A 14 11.55 -14.16 12.44
C ALA A 14 11.67 -12.88 11.58
N GLY A 15 11.99 -11.73 12.19
CA GLY A 15 12.25 -10.48 11.47
C GLY A 15 13.61 -10.44 10.75
N LEU A 16 14.62 -11.16 11.26
CA LEU A 16 15.95 -11.20 10.67
C LEU A 16 15.98 -11.93 9.33
N VAL A 17 15.16 -12.97 9.17
CA VAL A 17 15.07 -13.80 7.96
C VAL A 17 14.73 -12.98 6.71
N PRO A 18 13.62 -12.20 6.65
CA PRO A 18 13.32 -11.38 5.48
C PRO A 18 14.34 -10.27 5.25
N CYS A 19 14.95 -9.71 6.30
CA CYS A 19 16.02 -8.73 6.16
C CYS A 19 17.27 -9.31 5.48
N LEU A 20 17.69 -10.53 5.86
CA LEU A 20 18.80 -11.22 5.21
C LEU A 20 18.47 -11.60 3.77
N ILE A 21 17.26 -12.09 3.51
CA ILE A 21 16.79 -12.39 2.15
C ILE A 21 16.82 -11.13 1.28
N LEU A 22 16.33 -9.99 1.80
CA LEU A 22 16.35 -8.71 1.10
C LEU A 22 17.78 -8.23 0.85
N LEU A 23 18.68 -8.37 1.83
CA LEU A 23 20.08 -7.97 1.69
C LEU A 23 20.79 -8.78 0.60
N VAL A 24 20.60 -10.10 0.59
CA VAL A 24 21.13 -10.96 -0.47
C VAL A 24 20.48 -10.65 -1.81
N GLY A 25 19.16 -10.41 -1.84
CA GLY A 25 18.42 -10.04 -3.03
C GLY A 25 18.91 -8.73 -3.66
N LEU A 26 19.27 -7.74 -2.85
CA LEU A 26 19.78 -6.45 -3.32
C LEU A 26 21.08 -6.59 -4.11
N LEU A 27 21.91 -7.60 -3.82
CA LEU A 27 23.13 -7.87 -4.58
C LEU A 27 22.85 -8.38 -6.00
N PHE A 28 21.68 -8.97 -6.25
CA PHE A 28 21.28 -9.47 -7.57
C PHE A 28 20.53 -8.43 -8.42
N VAL A 29 19.81 -7.52 -7.76
CA VAL A 29 19.00 -6.49 -8.41
C VAL A 29 19.91 -5.42 -9.03
N PRO A 30 19.81 -5.13 -10.34
CA PRO A 30 20.58 -4.04 -10.95
C PRO A 30 20.18 -2.69 -10.34
N GLU A 31 21.13 -1.76 -10.29
CA GLU A 31 20.83 -0.38 -9.92
C GLU A 31 19.77 0.23 -10.85
N SER A 32 19.01 1.22 -10.34
CA SER A 32 17.95 1.86 -11.09
C SER A 32 18.51 2.55 -12.36
N PRO A 33 18.04 2.18 -13.57
CA PRO A 33 18.56 2.75 -14.82
C PRO A 33 18.36 4.28 -14.87
N ARG A 34 17.27 4.80 -14.28
CA ARG A 34 17.03 6.25 -14.18
C ARG A 34 18.08 6.97 -13.32
N TRP A 35 18.57 6.32 -12.26
CA TRP A 35 19.64 6.89 -11.42
C TRP A 35 20.99 6.86 -12.15
N LEU A 36 21.29 5.79 -12.88
CA LEU A 36 22.50 5.65 -13.70
C LEU A 36 22.54 6.68 -14.84
N ALA A 37 21.42 6.93 -15.51
CA ALA A 37 21.26 8.00 -16.50
C ALA A 37 21.54 9.38 -15.88
N LYS A 38 21.00 9.65 -14.68
CA LYS A 38 21.26 10.89 -13.94
C LYS A 38 22.73 11.09 -13.58
N MET A 39 23.46 10.02 -13.26
CA MET A 39 24.90 10.05 -12.95
C MET A 39 25.79 10.05 -14.20
N ARG A 40 25.22 10.11 -15.42
CA ARG A 40 25.93 10.04 -16.71
C ARG A 40 26.78 8.76 -16.89
N ARG A 41 26.40 7.65 -16.25
CA ARG A 41 27.08 6.34 -16.37
C ARG A 41 26.45 5.49 -17.47
N GLN A 42 26.67 5.90 -18.72
CA GLN A 42 25.99 5.36 -19.90
C GLN A 42 26.15 3.83 -20.10
N LYS A 43 27.37 3.31 -19.90
CA LYS A 43 27.66 1.88 -20.07
C LYS A 43 26.90 1.01 -19.07
N GLU A 44 26.77 1.48 -17.84
CA GLU A 44 26.07 0.74 -16.79
C GLU A 44 24.56 0.87 -16.92
N PHE A 45 24.09 2.02 -17.39
CA PHE A 45 22.69 2.25 -17.75
C PHE A 45 22.20 1.25 -18.79
N GLU A 46 22.92 1.08 -19.91
CA GLU A 46 22.55 0.10 -20.95
C GLU A 46 22.55 -1.33 -20.41
N VAL A 47 23.53 -1.69 -19.58
CA VAL A 47 23.62 -3.03 -18.97
C VAL A 47 22.46 -3.29 -18.00
N ALA A 48 22.12 -2.31 -17.16
CA ALA A 48 21.00 -2.41 -16.24
C ALA A 48 19.65 -2.50 -16.97
N LEU A 49 19.46 -1.72 -18.03
CA LEU A 49 18.24 -1.70 -18.84
C LEU A 49 18.03 -3.02 -19.59
N ARG A 50 19.10 -3.58 -20.19
CA ARG A 50 19.08 -4.91 -20.82
C ARG A 50 18.86 -6.03 -19.82
N LYS A 51 19.38 -5.91 -18.59
CA LYS A 51 19.12 -6.89 -17.52
C LYS A 51 17.66 -6.87 -17.04
N LEU A 52 16.99 -5.72 -17.11
CA LEU A 52 15.60 -5.54 -16.69
C LEU A 52 14.58 -6.00 -17.74
N ARG A 53 14.77 -5.63 -19.02
CA ARG A 53 13.85 -6.02 -20.13
C ARG A 53 14.16 -7.37 -20.77
N GLY A 54 15.38 -7.89 -20.59
CA GLY A 54 15.87 -9.10 -21.26
C GLY A 54 16.88 -8.79 -22.36
N LYS A 55 17.79 -9.73 -22.61
CA LYS A 55 18.94 -9.55 -23.52
C LYS A 55 18.56 -9.22 -24.97
N ASP A 56 17.40 -9.70 -25.42
CA ASP A 56 16.95 -9.60 -26.82
C ASP A 56 15.87 -8.53 -27.03
N ALA A 57 15.50 -7.78 -25.99
CA ALA A 57 14.51 -6.72 -26.10
C ALA A 57 15.15 -5.46 -26.70
N ASP A 58 14.45 -4.82 -27.65
CA ASP A 58 14.85 -3.51 -28.14
C ASP A 58 14.62 -2.46 -27.04
N THR A 59 15.71 -2.04 -26.40
CA THR A 59 15.70 -1.03 -25.33
C THR A 59 16.11 0.35 -25.82
N SER A 60 16.39 0.52 -27.11
CA SER A 60 16.92 1.78 -27.67
C SER A 60 15.95 2.95 -27.50
N LEU A 61 14.66 2.70 -27.72
CA LEU A 61 13.58 3.69 -27.60
C LEU A 61 13.37 4.14 -26.15
N GLU A 62 13.32 3.20 -25.20
CA GLU A 62 13.18 3.51 -23.77
C GLU A 62 14.43 4.17 -23.22
N ALA A 63 15.62 3.78 -23.71
CA ALA A 63 16.88 4.41 -23.33
C ALA A 63 16.89 5.91 -23.69
N ALA A 64 16.52 6.22 -24.93
CA ALA A 64 16.42 7.59 -25.43
C ALA A 64 15.37 8.41 -24.64
N GLU A 65 14.22 7.81 -24.34
CA GLU A 65 13.17 8.47 -23.53
C GLU A 65 13.67 8.79 -22.11
N ILE A 66 14.34 7.84 -21.44
CA ILE A 66 14.89 8.06 -20.10
C ILE A 66 15.98 9.15 -20.11
N GLU A 67 16.82 9.20 -21.13
CA GLU A 67 17.85 10.22 -21.29
C GLU A 67 17.24 11.61 -21.51
N ASP A 68 16.28 11.75 -22.42
CA ASP A 68 15.60 13.02 -22.72
C ASP A 68 14.88 13.59 -21.49
N TYR A 69 14.18 12.71 -20.74
CA TYR A 69 13.61 13.10 -19.44
C TYR A 69 14.69 13.57 -18.48
N THR A 70 15.79 12.84 -18.37
CA THR A 70 16.86 13.15 -17.42
C THR A 70 17.57 14.46 -17.75
N GLU A 71 17.82 14.76 -19.03
CA GLU A 71 18.36 16.05 -19.46
C GLU A 71 17.40 17.20 -19.15
N THR A 72 16.11 17.02 -19.45
CA THR A 72 15.07 17.98 -19.08
C THR A 72 15.06 18.26 -17.58
N PHE A 73 15.19 17.22 -16.74
CA PHE A 73 15.29 17.34 -15.29
C PHE A 73 16.60 17.98 -14.79
N GLN A 74 17.71 17.86 -15.53
CA GLN A 74 18.97 18.54 -15.19
C GLN A 74 18.90 20.06 -15.43
N HIS A 75 18.07 20.51 -16.38
CA HIS A 75 17.84 21.93 -16.65
C HIS A 75 16.89 22.59 -15.64
N LEU A 76 16.13 21.81 -14.88
CA LEU A 76 15.30 22.30 -13.79
C LEU A 76 16.18 22.64 -12.56
N PRO A 77 15.91 23.76 -11.86
CA PRO A 77 16.64 24.10 -10.64
C PRO A 77 16.52 22.95 -9.62
N LYS A 78 17.61 22.66 -8.91
CA LYS A 78 17.62 21.62 -7.87
C LYS A 78 16.49 21.88 -6.89
N SER A 79 15.53 20.96 -6.83
CA SER A 79 14.38 21.06 -5.94
C SER A 79 14.84 21.09 -4.49
N ASN A 80 14.58 22.19 -3.80
CA ASN A 80 14.77 22.30 -2.36
C ASN A 80 13.53 21.78 -1.63
N MET A 81 13.65 21.36 -0.36
CA MET A 81 12.47 20.91 0.40
C MET A 81 11.41 22.02 0.54
N MET A 82 11.84 23.29 0.55
CA MET A 82 10.92 24.44 0.49
C MET A 82 10.15 24.56 -0.85
N ASP A 83 10.65 23.99 -1.95
CA ASP A 83 9.98 24.07 -3.25
C ASP A 83 8.70 23.22 -3.29
N LEU A 84 8.58 22.22 -2.41
CA LEU A 84 7.33 21.46 -2.24
C LEU A 84 6.18 22.34 -1.72
N PHE A 85 6.49 23.45 -1.04
CA PHE A 85 5.50 24.42 -0.55
C PHE A 85 5.16 25.51 -1.58
N GLN A 86 5.69 25.44 -2.80
CA GLN A 86 5.25 26.31 -3.88
C GLN A 86 3.82 25.96 -4.30
N LYS A 87 3.04 26.99 -4.68
CA LYS A 87 1.61 26.89 -5.04
C LYS A 87 1.32 25.82 -6.10
N ARG A 88 2.30 25.50 -6.96
CA ARG A 88 2.24 24.44 -7.97
C ARG A 88 2.21 23.02 -7.39
N TYR A 89 2.91 22.77 -6.28
CA TYR A 89 3.07 21.44 -5.68
C TYR A 89 2.27 21.26 -4.39
N VAL A 90 1.89 22.36 -3.72
CA VAL A 90 1.08 22.35 -2.49
C VAL A 90 -0.25 21.64 -2.68
N ILE A 91 -0.91 21.79 -3.83
CA ILE A 91 -2.19 21.11 -4.08
C ILE A 91 -1.99 19.59 -4.11
N SER A 92 -0.96 19.11 -4.81
CA SER A 92 -0.62 17.67 -4.83
C SER A 92 -0.19 17.16 -3.45
N LEU A 93 0.54 17.96 -2.68
CA LEU A 93 0.95 17.63 -1.31
C LEU A 93 -0.26 17.53 -0.38
N ILE A 94 -1.19 18.49 -0.44
CA ILE A 94 -2.42 18.47 0.35
C ILE A 94 -3.30 17.29 -0.02
N ILE A 95 -3.45 16.97 -1.31
CA ILE A 95 -4.22 15.79 -1.75
C ILE A 95 -3.56 14.51 -1.23
N GLY A 96 -2.24 14.35 -1.39
CA GLY A 96 -1.52 13.17 -0.90
C GLY A 96 -1.59 13.01 0.62
N ALA A 97 -1.31 14.08 1.36
CA ALA A 97 -1.39 14.09 2.82
C ALA A 97 -2.84 13.89 3.31
N GLY A 98 -3.82 14.53 2.67
CA GLY A 98 -5.23 14.38 2.97
C GLY A 98 -5.71 12.93 2.75
N LEU A 99 -5.31 12.30 1.64
CA LEU A 99 -5.62 10.89 1.38
C LEU A 99 -4.99 9.96 2.43
N MET A 100 -3.74 10.21 2.82
CA MET A 100 -3.06 9.48 3.89
C MET A 100 -3.75 9.64 5.24
N CYS A 101 -4.15 10.85 5.61
CA CYS A 101 -4.91 11.11 6.83
C CYS A 101 -6.27 10.40 6.80
N CYS A 102 -7.04 10.53 5.71
CA CYS A 102 -8.32 9.85 5.53
C CYS A 102 -8.18 8.33 5.62
N GLN A 103 -7.08 7.76 5.12
CA GLN A 103 -6.79 6.34 5.24
C GLN A 103 -6.63 5.92 6.71
N GLN A 104 -5.93 6.71 7.53
CA GLN A 104 -5.73 6.41 8.95
C GLN A 104 -7.03 6.55 9.76
N PHE A 105 -7.86 7.55 9.44
CA PHE A 105 -9.17 7.74 10.08
C PHE A 105 -10.16 6.61 9.78
N GLY A 106 -9.92 5.81 8.73
CA GLY A 106 -10.68 4.57 8.49
C GLY A 106 -10.53 3.51 9.59
N GLY A 107 -9.62 3.72 10.56
CA GLY A 107 -9.55 2.89 11.76
C GLY A 107 -8.96 1.50 11.55
N ILE A 108 -8.35 1.24 10.39
CA ILE A 108 -7.78 -0.07 10.04
C ILE A 108 -6.78 -0.57 11.08
N ASN A 109 -5.93 0.34 11.60
CA ASN A 109 -4.99 0.00 12.67
C ASN A 109 -5.72 -0.45 13.94
N GLY A 110 -6.79 0.24 14.33
CA GLY A 110 -7.62 -0.16 15.47
C GLY A 110 -8.25 -1.54 15.27
N VAL A 111 -8.82 -1.80 14.09
CA VAL A 111 -9.39 -3.12 13.76
C VAL A 111 -8.32 -4.21 13.82
N CYS A 112 -7.15 -3.98 13.22
CA CYS A 112 -6.05 -4.96 13.24
C CYS A 112 -5.59 -5.30 14.66
N PHE A 113 -5.51 -4.32 15.57
CA PHE A 113 -5.10 -4.57 16.95
C PHE A 113 -6.17 -5.31 17.77
N TYR A 114 -7.44 -5.00 17.54
CA TYR A 114 -8.55 -5.54 18.32
C TYR A 114 -9.29 -6.70 17.65
N VAL A 115 -8.87 -7.15 16.46
CA VAL A 115 -9.53 -8.23 15.69
C VAL A 115 -9.74 -9.48 16.54
N SER A 116 -8.72 -9.91 17.28
CA SER A 116 -8.79 -11.08 18.17
C SER A 116 -9.86 -10.91 19.25
N GLN A 117 -9.99 -9.72 19.82
CA GLN A 117 -10.97 -9.42 20.87
C GLN A 117 -12.39 -9.32 20.30
N ILE A 118 -12.54 -8.77 19.10
CA ILE A 118 -13.83 -8.68 18.39
C ILE A 118 -14.38 -10.09 18.13
N PHE A 119 -13.54 -11.02 17.65
CA PHE A 119 -13.97 -12.40 17.41
C PHE A 119 -14.29 -13.16 18.70
N VAL A 120 -13.56 -12.91 19.79
CA VAL A 120 -13.87 -13.49 21.11
C VAL A 120 -15.23 -13.00 21.63
N SER A 121 -15.51 -11.71 21.51
CA SER A 121 -16.82 -11.14 21.88
C SER A 121 -17.96 -11.67 21.01
N ALA A 122 -17.67 -12.14 19.79
CA ALA A 122 -18.63 -12.79 18.89
C ALA A 122 -18.82 -14.29 19.18
N GLY A 123 -18.15 -14.85 20.19
CA GLY A 123 -18.26 -16.26 20.59
C GLY A 123 -17.32 -17.22 19.85
N PHE A 124 -16.38 -16.71 19.04
CA PHE A 124 -15.38 -17.52 18.35
C PHE A 124 -14.02 -17.54 19.06
N PRO A 125 -13.22 -18.59 18.92
CA PRO A 125 -11.86 -18.61 19.45
C PRO A 125 -10.97 -17.61 18.70
N SER A 126 -10.20 -16.82 19.46
CA SER A 126 -9.36 -15.71 18.96
C SER A 126 -8.41 -16.14 17.82
N THR A 127 -7.77 -17.30 17.95
CA THR A 127 -6.82 -17.80 16.96
C THR A 127 -7.46 -18.08 15.61
N LEU A 128 -8.66 -18.68 15.59
CA LEU A 128 -9.38 -18.95 14.34
C LEU A 128 -9.88 -17.66 13.70
N GLY A 129 -10.38 -16.71 14.50
CA GLY A 129 -10.83 -15.40 14.00
C GLY A 129 -9.71 -14.62 13.30
N THR A 130 -8.54 -14.54 13.91
CA THR A 130 -7.39 -13.81 13.36
C THR A 130 -6.78 -14.51 12.14
N MET A 131 -6.75 -15.86 12.13
CA MET A 131 -6.33 -16.61 10.94
C MET A 131 -7.29 -16.42 9.77
N LEU A 132 -8.60 -16.51 10.01
CA LEU A 132 -9.62 -16.30 8.99
C LEU A 132 -9.54 -14.88 8.41
N TYR A 133 -9.36 -13.88 9.28
CA TYR A 133 -9.13 -12.51 8.87
C TYR A 133 -7.90 -12.38 7.95
N ALA A 134 -6.76 -12.97 8.33
CA ALA A 134 -5.54 -12.94 7.52
C ALA A 134 -5.74 -13.63 6.16
N CYS A 135 -6.44 -14.77 6.14
CA CYS A 135 -6.76 -15.50 4.91
C CYS A 135 -7.70 -14.72 3.99
N LEU A 136 -8.69 -13.99 4.53
CA LEU A 136 -9.59 -13.15 3.74
C LEU A 136 -8.89 -11.89 3.20
N GLN A 137 -7.90 -11.37 3.90
CA GLN A 137 -7.16 -10.18 3.47
C GLN A 137 -6.41 -10.41 2.16
N ILE A 138 -5.78 -11.57 1.98
CA ILE A 138 -4.96 -11.90 0.80
C ILE A 138 -5.75 -11.75 -0.53
N PRO A 139 -6.89 -12.45 -0.73
CA PRO A 139 -7.64 -12.35 -1.98
C PRO A 139 -8.27 -10.97 -2.18
N VAL A 140 -8.69 -10.29 -1.12
CA VAL A 140 -9.27 -8.94 -1.23
C VAL A 140 -8.19 -7.93 -1.67
N THR A 141 -6.99 -8.00 -1.10
CA THR A 141 -5.86 -7.17 -1.54
C THR A 141 -5.43 -7.49 -2.97
N ALA A 142 -5.37 -8.78 -3.34
CA ALA A 142 -5.03 -9.19 -4.71
C ALA A 142 -6.07 -8.71 -5.73
N MET A 143 -7.36 -8.81 -5.41
CA MET A 143 -8.43 -8.27 -6.25
C MET A 143 -8.34 -6.74 -6.36
N GLY A 144 -8.02 -6.05 -5.27
CA GLY A 144 -7.75 -4.62 -5.27
C GLY A 144 -6.58 -4.22 -6.18
N ALA A 145 -5.52 -5.05 -6.23
CA ALA A 145 -4.39 -4.90 -7.14
C ALA A 145 -4.82 -5.03 -8.61
N ALA A 146 -5.53 -6.10 -8.94
CA ALA A 146 -5.97 -6.33 -10.31
C ALA A 146 -6.95 -5.23 -10.79
N LEU A 147 -7.78 -4.71 -9.87
CA LEU A 147 -8.78 -3.69 -10.21
C LEU A 147 -8.16 -2.31 -10.43
N ILE A 148 -7.06 -1.96 -9.73
CA ILE A 148 -6.38 -0.67 -9.96
C ILE A 148 -5.81 -0.58 -11.37
N ASP A 149 -5.26 -1.68 -11.89
CA ASP A 149 -4.67 -1.74 -13.23
C ASP A 149 -5.74 -1.60 -14.33
N ARG A 150 -7.00 -1.95 -14.04
CA ARG A 150 -8.11 -1.94 -15.00
C ARG A 150 -8.94 -0.65 -14.99
N VAL A 151 -9.22 -0.11 -13.81
CA VAL A 151 -10.20 0.99 -13.62
C VAL A 151 -9.52 2.36 -13.48
N GLY A 152 -8.22 2.37 -13.18
CA GLY A 152 -7.44 3.59 -12.97
C GLY A 152 -7.62 4.18 -11.57
N ARG A 153 -6.55 4.81 -11.06
CA ARG A 153 -6.42 5.25 -9.65
C ARG A 153 -7.50 6.25 -9.20
N ARG A 154 -7.95 7.15 -10.09
CA ARG A 154 -8.91 8.21 -9.75
C ARG A 154 -10.35 7.72 -9.62
N ALA A 155 -10.78 6.82 -10.51
CA ALA A 155 -12.12 6.25 -10.47
C ALA A 155 -12.30 5.35 -9.23
N LEU A 156 -11.25 4.59 -8.87
CA LEU A 156 -11.28 3.75 -7.68
C LEU A 156 -11.44 4.58 -6.40
N LEU A 157 -10.80 5.75 -6.29
CA LEU A 157 -10.95 6.63 -5.13
C LEU A 157 -12.39 7.18 -4.98
N LEU A 158 -13.02 7.57 -6.08
CA LEU A 158 -14.40 8.10 -6.06
C LEU A 158 -15.43 7.04 -5.69
N VAL A 159 -15.34 5.85 -6.29
CA VAL A 159 -16.24 4.73 -5.98
C VAL A 159 -16.18 4.38 -4.49
N ARG A 160 -15.00 4.44 -3.87
CA ARG A 160 -14.83 4.17 -2.43
C ARG A 160 -15.49 5.21 -1.54
N LEU A 161 -15.36 6.50 -1.87
CA LEU A 161 -16.00 7.56 -1.08
C LEU A 161 -17.53 7.38 -1.10
N VAL A 162 -18.09 7.07 -2.28
CA VAL A 162 -19.53 6.83 -2.44
C VAL A 162 -19.97 5.59 -1.65
N ILE A 163 -19.26 4.46 -1.78
CA ILE A 163 -19.58 3.24 -1.04
C ILE A 163 -19.44 3.46 0.48
N GLY A 164 -18.41 4.18 0.93
CA GLY A 164 -18.19 4.51 2.33
C GLY A 164 -19.30 5.37 2.91
N CYS A 165 -19.73 6.42 2.19
CA CYS A 165 -20.87 7.25 2.60
C CYS A 165 -22.18 6.45 2.66
N MET A 166 -22.41 5.57 1.68
CA MET A 166 -23.59 4.70 1.66
C MET A 166 -23.60 3.72 2.84
N LEU A 167 -22.45 3.11 3.17
CA LEU A 167 -22.32 2.22 4.32
C LEU A 167 -22.53 2.94 5.66
N CYS A 168 -22.00 4.16 5.80
CA CYS A 168 -22.27 5.00 6.97
C CYS A 168 -23.75 5.34 7.10
N ALA A 169 -24.41 5.70 6.00
CA ALA A 169 -25.85 5.99 5.98
C ALA A 169 -26.68 4.75 6.37
N ILE A 170 -26.35 3.57 5.82
CA ILE A 170 -27.01 2.31 6.15
C ILE A 170 -26.78 1.94 7.62
N SER A 171 -25.57 2.14 8.14
CA SER A 171 -25.25 1.87 9.55
C SER A 171 -26.06 2.74 10.51
N PHE A 172 -26.23 4.03 10.17
CA PHE A 172 -27.04 4.95 10.96
C PHE A 172 -28.54 4.61 10.89
N TYR A 173 -29.00 4.18 9.71
CA TYR A 173 -30.37 3.74 9.49
C TYR A 173 -30.70 2.45 10.26
N MET A 174 -29.79 1.47 10.25
CA MET A 174 -29.96 0.21 11.00
C MET A 174 -29.92 0.44 12.52
N LYS A 175 -29.15 1.41 13.01
CA LYS A 175 -29.10 1.78 14.43
C LYS A 175 -30.42 2.40 14.93
N VAL A 176 -31.16 3.07 14.05
CA VAL A 176 -32.46 3.68 14.37
C VAL A 176 -33.61 2.67 14.44
N HIS A 177 -33.51 1.53 13.76
CA HIS A 177 -34.58 0.54 13.66
C HIS A 177 -34.47 -0.66 14.60
N GLU A 178 -33.45 -0.74 15.47
CA GLU A 178 -33.23 -1.79 16.49
C GLU A 178 -33.43 -3.26 16.03
N LEU A 179 -33.27 -3.58 14.74
CA LEU A 179 -33.80 -4.84 14.21
C LEU A 179 -32.81 -6.02 14.11
N SER A 180 -31.53 -5.90 14.53
CA SER A 180 -30.62 -7.07 14.61
C SER A 180 -29.26 -6.78 15.25
N LEU A 181 -29.19 -6.87 16.58
CA LEU A 181 -27.95 -6.74 17.37
C LEU A 181 -26.83 -7.73 16.98
N GLU A 182 -27.14 -8.84 16.30
CA GLU A 182 -26.16 -9.86 15.91
C GLU A 182 -25.54 -9.67 14.51
N ALA A 183 -26.21 -8.99 13.58
CA ALA A 183 -25.72 -8.80 12.21
C ALA A 183 -24.91 -7.50 12.02
N ILE A 184 -25.10 -6.52 12.91
CA ILE A 184 -24.45 -5.21 12.87
C ILE A 184 -22.91 -5.29 12.98
N PRO A 185 -22.30 -6.12 13.85
CA PRO A 185 -20.84 -6.23 13.93
C PRO A 185 -20.26 -6.87 12.68
N ALA A 186 -20.89 -7.91 12.14
CA ALA A 186 -20.41 -8.63 10.97
C ALA A 186 -20.52 -7.79 9.68
N LEU A 187 -21.60 -7.01 9.52
CA LEU A 187 -21.80 -6.11 8.38
C LEU A 187 -20.93 -4.85 8.48
N ALA A 188 -20.71 -4.32 9.69
CA ALA A 188 -19.80 -3.18 9.92
C ALA A 188 -18.34 -3.59 9.71
N VAL A 189 -17.93 -4.77 10.18
CA VAL A 189 -16.59 -5.33 9.97
C VAL A 189 -16.34 -5.59 8.49
N THR A 190 -17.26 -6.26 7.79
CA THR A 190 -17.12 -6.48 6.33
C THR A 190 -17.19 -5.19 5.51
N GLY A 191 -18.06 -4.25 5.87
CA GLY A 191 -18.17 -2.92 5.25
C GLY A 191 -16.96 -2.02 5.48
N ILE A 192 -16.23 -2.17 6.58
CA ILE A 192 -14.99 -1.43 6.86
C ILE A 192 -13.78 -2.14 6.25
N LEU A 193 -13.73 -3.47 6.21
CA LEU A 193 -12.56 -4.23 5.73
C LEU A 193 -12.40 -4.30 4.22
N VAL A 194 -13.50 -4.47 3.50
CA VAL A 194 -13.48 -4.61 2.03
C VAL A 194 -12.98 -3.34 1.34
N PRO A 195 -13.35 -2.11 1.77
CA PRO A 195 -12.78 -0.88 1.25
C PRO A 195 -11.52 -0.37 1.99
N SER A 196 -10.96 -1.07 2.98
CA SER A 196 -9.71 -0.63 3.66
C SER A 196 -8.46 -1.32 3.10
N SER A 197 -8.53 -2.62 2.87
CA SER A 197 -7.44 -3.48 2.37
C SER A 197 -6.92 -3.08 0.98
N SER A 198 -7.80 -2.62 0.11
CA SER A 198 -7.45 -2.17 -1.24
C SER A 198 -6.89 -0.73 -1.29
N THR A 199 -6.87 0.02 -0.16
CA THR A 199 -6.31 1.40 -0.12
C THR A 199 -4.79 1.43 -0.05
N ALA A 200 -4.16 0.46 0.64
CA ALA A 200 -2.71 0.42 0.80
C ALA A 200 -2.00 0.31 -0.56
N LEU A 201 -2.61 -0.43 -1.50
CA LEU A 201 -2.08 -0.62 -2.85
C LEU A 201 -2.43 0.52 -3.82
N SER A 202 -3.45 1.32 -3.50
CA SER A 202 -3.86 2.45 -4.34
C SER A 202 -3.07 3.73 -4.09
N ILE A 203 -2.19 3.74 -3.08
CA ILE A 203 -1.35 4.88 -2.76
C ILE A 203 0.13 4.61 -3.03
N CYS A 204 0.63 3.37 -2.82
CA CYS A 204 1.91 2.92 -3.39
C CYS A 204 1.86 2.82 -4.91
#